data_AF-J9FUN0-F1
#
_entry.id   AF-J9FUN0-F1
#
_cell.length_a   1.000
_cell.length_b   1.000
_cell.length_c   1.000
_cell.angle_alpha   90.00
_cell.angle_beta   90.00
_cell.angle_gamma   90.00
#
_symmetry.space_group_name_H-M   'P 1'
#
loop_
_entity.id
_entity.type
_entity.pdbx_description
1 polymer ?
#
loop_
_entity_poly.entity_id
_entity_poly.type
_entity_poly.pdbx_seq_one_letter_code
_entity_poly.pdbx_strand_id
1 'polypeptide(L)'
;DKKTFAAVLKEIWLAPSAETARKRANDLIDTYAKRFPKAVACLENGLEDSLSFYSFPDLDARKISSSNMIERLNKEIRRRTSVVGIFPNEILTSVWSRLI
;
A
#
# COMPACT_ATOMS: atom_id res chain seq x y z
N ASP A 1 -6.18 -3.08 -17.85
CA ASP A 1 -6.62 -4.03 -16.80
C ASP A 1 -5.91 -3.83 -15.47
N LYS A 2 -4.85 -4.58 -15.12
CA LYS A 2 -4.19 -4.42 -13.80
C LYS A 2 -3.57 -3.03 -13.58
N LYS A 3 -2.96 -2.44 -14.61
CA LYS A 3 -2.42 -1.07 -14.56
C LYS A 3 -3.52 -0.03 -14.32
N THR A 4 -4.65 -0.18 -15.00
CA THR A 4 -5.83 0.68 -14.85
C THR A 4 -6.41 0.55 -13.44
N PHE A 5 -6.60 -0.68 -12.96
CA PHE A 5 -7.03 -0.93 -11.59
C PHE A 5 -6.11 -0.27 -10.56
N ALA A 6 -4.79 -0.45 -10.70
CA ALA A 6 -3.82 0.16 -9.79
C ALA A 6 -3.85 1.70 -9.82
N ALA A 7 -4.09 2.30 -11.00
CA ALA A 7 -4.23 3.75 -11.12
C ALA A 7 -5.48 4.25 -10.38
N VAL A 8 -6.64 3.64 -10.61
CA VAL A 8 -7.90 4.01 -9.91
C VAL A 8 -7.79 3.76 -8.41
N LEU A 9 -7.17 2.66 -8.00
CA LEU A 9 -6.92 2.32 -6.59
C LEU A 9 -6.12 3.43 -5.90
N LYS A 10 -5.10 3.96 -6.55
CA LYS A 10 -4.27 5.05 -6.01
C LYS A 10 -5.08 6.34 -5.77
N GLU A 11 -6.12 6.60 -6.58
CA GLU A 11 -6.93 7.80 -6.45
C GLU A 11 -7.69 7.88 -5.11
N ILE A 12 -7.92 6.76 -4.44
CA ILE A 12 -8.57 6.72 -3.11
C ILE A 12 -7.77 7.57 -2.11
N TRP A 13 -6.45 7.38 -2.05
CA TRP A 13 -5.58 8.11 -1.11
C TRP A 13 -5.12 9.48 -1.62
N LEU A 14 -5.41 9.81 -2.88
CA LEU A 14 -5.21 11.16 -3.44
C LEU A 14 -6.48 12.02 -3.33
N ALA A 15 -7.53 11.52 -2.69
CA ALA A 15 -8.75 12.28 -2.46
C ALA A 15 -8.50 13.48 -1.52
N PRO A 16 -9.31 14.55 -1.63
CA PRO A 16 -9.17 15.72 -0.75
C PRO A 16 -9.74 15.49 0.66
N SER A 17 -10.59 14.47 0.85
CA SER A 17 -11.25 14.18 2.12
C SER A 17 -11.51 12.69 2.29
N ALA A 18 -11.68 12.25 3.54
CA ALA A 18 -12.05 10.87 3.87
C ALA A 18 -13.38 10.45 3.21
N GLU A 19 -14.36 11.34 3.16
CA GLU A 19 -15.64 11.08 2.49
C GLU A 19 -15.46 10.80 1.00
N THR A 20 -14.66 11.64 0.32
CA THR A 20 -14.36 11.45 -1.11
C THR A 20 -13.55 10.16 -1.33
N ALA A 21 -12.63 9.83 -0.42
CA ALA A 21 -11.87 8.58 -0.48
C ALA A 21 -12.78 7.35 -0.38
N ARG A 22 -13.72 7.33 0.59
CA ARG A 22 -14.71 6.26 0.75
C ARG A 22 -15.59 6.11 -0.49
N LYS A 23 -16.05 7.22 -1.05
CA LYS A 23 -16.84 7.19 -2.29
C LYS A 23 -16.06 6.53 -3.43
N ARG A 24 -14.81 6.95 -3.66
CA ARG A 24 -13.93 6.33 -4.67
C ARG A 24 -13.67 4.85 -4.42
N ALA A 25 -13.54 4.46 -3.15
CA ALA A 25 -13.36 3.06 -2.78
C ALA A 25 -14.59 2.23 -3.15
N ASN A 26 -15.80 2.70 -2.82
CA ASN A 26 -17.05 2.03 -3.19
C ASN A 26 -17.21 1.92 -4.71
N ASP A 27 -16.96 3.00 -5.45
CA ASP A 27 -17.03 3.00 -6.92
C ASP A 27 -16.06 1.96 -7.53
N LEU A 28 -14.85 1.84 -6.96
CA LEU A 28 -13.86 0.84 -7.37
C LEU A 28 -14.32 -0.57 -7.03
N ILE A 29 -14.86 -0.80 -5.84
CA ILE A 29 -15.37 -2.10 -5.39
C ILE A 29 -16.48 -2.58 -6.32
N ASP A 30 -17.48 -1.74 -6.59
CA ASP A 30 -18.59 -2.06 -7.49
C ASP A 30 -18.11 -2.44 -8.89
N THR A 31 -17.10 -1.73 -9.39
CA THR A 31 -16.55 -1.96 -10.73
C THR A 31 -15.69 -3.22 -10.80
N TYR A 32 -14.90 -3.52 -9.76
CA TYR A 32 -13.81 -4.51 -9.83
C TYR A 32 -13.98 -5.75 -8.94
N ALA A 33 -15.01 -5.83 -8.08
CA ALA A 33 -15.24 -6.95 -7.16
C ALA A 33 -15.21 -8.32 -7.85
N LYS A 34 -15.88 -8.46 -9.00
CA LYS A 34 -15.91 -9.72 -9.76
C LYS A 34 -14.56 -10.09 -10.35
N ARG A 35 -13.74 -9.09 -10.69
CA ARG A 35 -12.49 -9.27 -11.43
C ARG A 35 -11.29 -9.49 -10.52
N PHE A 36 -11.24 -8.78 -9.39
CA PHE A 36 -10.15 -8.83 -8.43
C PHE A 36 -10.67 -9.03 -6.99
N PRO A 37 -11.40 -10.12 -6.71
CA PRO A 37 -12.11 -10.30 -5.43
C PRO A 37 -11.17 -10.26 -4.22
N LYS A 38 -9.97 -10.85 -4.33
CA LYS A 38 -8.97 -10.83 -3.25
C LYS A 38 -8.42 -9.43 -2.97
N ALA A 39 -8.23 -8.62 -4.01
CA ALA A 39 -7.72 -7.26 -3.85
C ALA A 39 -8.79 -6.35 -3.23
N VAL A 40 -10.04 -6.52 -3.66
CA VAL A 40 -11.20 -5.84 -3.09
C VAL A 40 -11.41 -6.20 -1.63
N ALA A 41 -11.39 -7.49 -1.27
CA ALA A 41 -11.49 -7.90 0.13
C ALA A 41 -10.36 -7.33 1.00
N CYS A 42 -9.13 -7.25 0.47
CA CYS A 42 -8.02 -6.61 1.16
C CYS A 42 -8.26 -5.11 1.39
N LEU A 43 -8.77 -4.42 0.36
CA LEU A 43 -9.14 -3.01 0.46
C LEU A 43 -10.22 -2.81 1.51
N GLU A 44 -11.33 -3.55 1.46
CA GLU A 44 -12.45 -3.45 2.40
C GLU A 44 -12.01 -3.65 3.85
N ASN A 45 -11.19 -4.68 4.11
CA ASN A 45 -10.71 -4.99 5.46
C ASN A 45 -9.79 -3.90 6.03
N GLY A 46 -9.05 -3.19 5.20
CA GLY A 46 -8.04 -2.20 5.64
C GLY A 46 -8.40 -0.74 5.36
N LEU A 47 -9.55 -0.46 4.75
CA LEU A 47 -9.87 0.87 4.23
C LEU A 47 -9.91 1.90 5.35
N GLU A 48 -10.71 1.66 6.40
CA GLU A 48 -10.92 2.63 7.48
C GLU A 48 -9.64 2.91 8.27
N ASP A 49 -8.86 1.87 8.58
CA ASP A 49 -7.55 2.03 9.20
C ASP A 49 -6.62 2.88 8.32
N SER A 50 -6.62 2.64 7.00
CA SER A 50 -5.79 3.38 6.06
C SER A 50 -6.21 4.85 5.89
N LEU A 51 -7.47 5.21 6.17
CA LEU A 51 -8.00 6.58 6.07
C LEU A 51 -7.93 7.36 7.39
N SER A 52 -7.50 6.72 8.49
CA SER A 52 -7.48 7.34 9.81
C SER A 52 -6.61 8.60 9.89
N PHE A 53 -5.63 8.77 8.99
CA PHE A 53 -4.79 9.97 8.93
C PHE A 53 -5.58 11.26 8.65
N TYR A 54 -6.78 11.19 8.04
CA TYR A 54 -7.63 12.38 7.81
C TYR A 54 -8.13 13.02 9.11
N SER A 55 -8.14 12.27 10.23
CA SER A 55 -8.51 12.80 11.54
C SER A 55 -7.42 13.66 12.18
N PHE A 56 -6.24 13.76 11.57
CA PHE A 56 -5.08 14.48 12.10
C PHE A 56 -4.74 15.67 11.19
N PRO A 57 -5.20 16.90 11.50
CA PRO A 57 -5.03 18.06 10.62
C PRO A 57 -3.57 18.50 10.45
N ASP A 58 -2.71 18.19 11.41
CA ASP A 58 -1.27 18.51 11.36
C ASP A 58 -0.48 17.58 10.42
N LEU A 59 -1.09 16.50 9.96
CA LEU A 59 -0.46 15.54 9.08
C LEU A 59 -0.68 15.91 7.60
N ASP A 60 0.42 15.93 6.85
CA ASP A 60 0.34 16.08 5.39
C ASP A 60 -0.09 14.75 4.76
N ALA A 61 -1.38 14.67 4.41
CA ALA A 61 -2.00 13.54 3.72
C ALA A 61 -1.21 13.06 2.50
N ARG A 62 -0.55 13.97 1.76
CA ARG A 62 0.25 13.59 0.58
C ARG A 62 1.53 12.86 0.96
N LYS A 63 2.15 13.21 2.09
CA LYS A 63 3.35 12.53 2.58
C LYS A 63 2.99 11.15 3.11
N ILE A 64 1.93 11.04 3.90
CA ILE A 64 1.50 9.79 4.54
C ILE A 64 1.00 8.77 3.53
N SER A 65 0.24 9.20 2.53
CA SER A 65 -0.25 8.30 1.48
C SER A 65 0.83 7.82 0.51
N SER A 66 2.04 8.41 0.55
CA SER A 66 3.12 8.03 -0.36
C SER A 66 3.88 6.79 0.14
N SER A 67 4.14 5.84 -0.76
CA SER A 67 5.02 4.68 -0.51
C SER A 67 6.51 5.01 -0.68
N ASN A 68 6.85 6.20 -1.18
CA ASN A 68 8.21 6.60 -1.57
C ASN A 68 9.26 6.34 -0.48
N MET A 69 8.95 6.66 0.77
CA MET A 69 9.89 6.51 1.88
C MET A 69 10.20 5.04 2.16
N ILE A 70 9.17 4.20 2.24
CA ILE A 70 9.31 2.75 2.49
C ILE A 70 9.91 2.05 1.29
N GLU A 71 9.52 2.39 0.06
CA GLU A 71 10.12 1.85 -1.16
C GLU A 71 11.61 2.18 -1.27
N ARG A 72 12.01 3.42 -0.95
CA ARG A 72 13.42 3.82 -0.92
C ARG A 72 14.20 3.03 0.11
N LEU A 73 13.63 2.87 1.32
CA LEU A 73 14.25 2.09 2.38
C LEU A 73 14.40 0.63 1.98
N ASN A 74 13.35 0.01 1.45
CA ASN A 74 13.37 -1.38 0.97
C ASN A 74 14.41 -1.57 -0.14
N LYS A 75 14.53 -0.61 -1.07
CA LYS A 75 15.54 -0.63 -2.11
C LYS A 75 16.96 -0.58 -1.54
N GLU A 76 17.19 0.28 -0.54
CA GLU A 76 18.51 0.38 0.11
C GLU A 76 18.85 -0.87 0.91
N ILE A 77 17.88 -1.45 1.61
CA ILE A 77 18.02 -2.73 2.32
C ILE A 77 18.43 -3.82 1.32
N ARG A 78 17.69 -4.00 0.22
CA ARG A 78 18.02 -4.96 -0.84
C ARG A 78 19.41 -4.74 -1.45
N ARG A 79 19.82 -3.47 -1.64
CA ARG A 79 21.14 -3.14 -2.20
C ARG A 79 22.30 -3.53 -1.27
N ARG A 80 22.14 -3.35 0.05
CA ARG A 80 23.23 -3.61 1.01
C ARG A 80 23.48 -5.09 1.27
N THR A 81 22.47 -5.91 1.03
CA THR A 81 22.47 -7.33 1.37
C THR A 81 22.46 -8.23 0.16
N SER A 82 22.35 -7.69 -1.06
CA SER A 82 22.48 -8.47 -2.29
C SER A 82 23.81 -9.21 -2.39
N VAL A 83 24.82 -8.79 -1.62
CA VAL A 83 26.14 -9.43 -1.53
C VAL A 83 26.20 -10.53 -0.45
N VAL A 84 25.20 -10.63 0.42
CA VAL A 84 25.14 -11.61 1.51
C VAL A 84 24.34 -12.82 1.03
N GLY A 85 25.03 -13.92 0.75
CA GLY A 85 24.40 -15.15 0.23
C GLY A 85 23.52 -15.88 1.25
N ILE A 86 23.98 -15.99 2.50
CA ILE A 86 23.24 -16.61 3.62
C ILE A 86 23.50 -15.79 4.87
N PHE A 87 22.45 -15.41 5.59
CA PHE A 87 22.61 -14.78 6.90
C PHE A 87 22.84 -15.84 7.97
N PRO A 88 23.73 -15.60 8.95
CA PRO A 88 24.03 -16.55 10.02
C PRO A 88 22.88 -16.75 11.03
N ASN A 89 21.74 -16.08 10.83
CA ASN A 89 20.56 -16.17 11.70
C ASN A 89 19.29 -16.46 10.88
N GLU A 90 18.54 -17.47 11.28
CA GLU A 90 17.27 -17.89 10.67
C GLU A 90 16.23 -16.76 10.60
N ILE A 91 16.17 -15.87 11.60
CA ILE A 91 15.23 -14.73 11.62
C ILE A 91 15.50 -13.83 10.41
N LEU A 92 16.77 -13.48 10.17
CA LEU A 92 17.14 -12.64 9.05
C LEU A 92 16.88 -13.35 7.73
N THR A 93 17.22 -14.63 7.62
CA THR A 93 16.94 -15.43 6.42
C THR A 93 15.45 -15.44 6.07
N SER A 94 14.56 -15.62 7.05
CA SER A 94 13.11 -15.63 6.83
C SER A 94 12.52 -14.28 6.40
N VAL A 95 13.06 -13.17 6.94
CA VAL A 95 12.68 -11.80 6.56
C VAL A 95 13.21 -11.48 5.16
N TRP A 96 14.44 -11.92 4.87
CA TRP A 96 15.08 -11.78 3.57
C TRP A 96 14.30 -12.48 2.46
N SER A 97 13.91 -13.75 2.65
CA SER A 97 13.14 -14.51 1.66
C SER A 97 11.75 -13.93 1.38
N ARG A 98 11.17 -13.18 2.32
CA ARG A 98 9.85 -12.54 2.16
C ARG A 98 9.92 -11.16 1.49
N LEU A 99 11.10 -10.55 1.45
CA LEU A 99 11.36 -9.24 0.86
C LEU A 99 11.89 -9.32 -0.58
N ILE A 100 12.16 -10.51 -1.11
CA ILE A 100 12.50 -10.77 -2.53
C ILE A 100 11.23 -11.19 -3.26
#